data_AF-A0A1Y0MK05-F1
#
_entry.id   AF-A0A1Y0MK05-F1
#
_cell.length_a   1.000
_cell.length_b   1.000
_cell.length_c   1.000
_cell.angle_alpha   90.00
_cell.angle_beta   90.00
_cell.angle_gamma   90.00
#
_symmetry.space_group_name_H-M   'P 1'
#
loop_
_entity.id
_entity.type
_entity.pdbx_description
1 polymer ?
#
loop_
_entity_poly.entity_id
_entity_poly.type
_entity_poly.pdbx_seq_one_letter_code
_entity_poly.pdbx_strand_id
1 'polypeptide(L)'
;MKKLFISIFATITFLFSVNSQEKDFEKVSIDKLISETQFSSDNMDYIEFVWWVPTEYWEVVFSQDPTTTDAQSQEIIKIIEE
;
A
#
# COMPACT_ATOMS: atom_id res chain seq x y z
N MET A 1 -10.95 15.84 -36.56
CA MET A 1 -10.15 14.71 -36.01
C MET A 1 -9.32 15.10 -34.79
N LYS A 2 -8.47 16.14 -34.85
CA LYS A 2 -7.62 16.56 -33.71
C LYS A 2 -8.40 16.87 -32.42
N LYS A 3 -9.56 17.53 -32.52
CA LYS A 3 -10.46 17.81 -31.37
C LYS A 3 -11.09 16.55 -30.74
N LEU A 4 -11.31 15.51 -31.55
CA LEU A 4 -11.85 14.23 -31.07
C LEU A 4 -10.79 13.47 -30.26
N PHE A 5 -9.55 13.44 -30.74
CA PHE A 5 -8.42 12.84 -30.01
C PHE A 5 -8.15 13.53 -28.67
N ILE A 6 -8.20 14.86 -28.62
CA ILE A 6 -8.02 15.62 -27.38
C ILE A 6 -9.14 15.31 -26.38
N SER A 7 -10.39 15.19 -26.85
CA SER A 7 -11.52 14.84 -25.99
C SER A 7 -11.38 13.43 -25.41
N ILE A 8 -10.98 12.45 -26.23
CA ILE A 8 -10.79 11.06 -25.77
C ILE A 8 -9.64 10.99 -24.76
N PHE A 9 -8.52 11.66 -25.04
CA PHE A 9 -7.37 11.69 -24.13
C PHE A 9 -7.75 12.32 -22.77
N ALA A 10 -8.50 13.42 -22.78
CA ALA A 10 -8.99 14.07 -21.56
C ALA A 10 -9.97 13.19 -20.76
N THR A 11 -10.83 12.41 -21.43
CA THR A 11 -11.73 11.48 -20.74
C THR A 11 -10.96 10.32 -20.11
N ILE A 12 -9.95 9.78 -20.81
CA ILE A 12 -9.13 8.68 -20.30
C ILE A 12 -8.33 9.13 -19.06
N THR A 13 -7.68 10.29 -19.10
CA THR A 13 -6.93 10.81 -17.93
C THR A 13 -7.85 11.09 -16.74
N PHE A 14 -9.07 11.61 -16.97
CA PHE A 14 -10.04 11.82 -15.90
C PHE A 14 -10.50 10.49 -15.26
N LEU A 15 -10.70 9.43 -16.04
CA LEU A 15 -11.10 8.13 -15.52
C LEU A 15 -10.00 7.47 -14.65
N PHE A 16 -8.72 7.70 -14.95
CA PHE A 16 -7.63 7.18 -14.11
C PHE A 16 -7.52 7.91 -12.76
N SER A 17 -7.83 9.22 -12.69
CA SER A 17 -7.80 9.97 -11.43
C SER A 17 -8.88 9.55 -10.43
N VAL A 18 -10.03 9.05 -10.90
CA VAL A 18 -11.16 8.65 -10.02
C VAL A 18 -10.92 7.29 -9.34
N ASN A 19 -9.98 6.48 -9.82
CA ASN A 19 -9.69 5.15 -9.28
C ASN A 19 -8.60 5.13 -8.21
N SER A 20 -8.05 6.29 -7.82
CA SER A 20 -7.14 6.38 -6.67
C SER A 20 -7.96 6.29 -5.38
N GLN A 21 -8.07 5.08 -4.81
CA GLN A 21 -8.74 4.87 -3.53
C GLN A 21 -7.72 4.88 -2.40
N GLU A 22 -7.55 6.06 -1.80
CA GLU A 22 -6.88 6.21 -0.50
C GLU A 22 -7.85 5.78 0.61
N LYS A 23 -7.34 5.06 1.60
CA LYS A 23 -8.10 4.65 2.78
C LYS A 23 -7.37 5.11 4.03
N ASP A 24 -8.11 5.55 5.04
CA ASP A 24 -7.56 5.76 6.38
C ASP A 24 -6.88 4.47 6.85
N PHE A 25 -5.70 4.58 7.45
CA PHE A 25 -4.90 3.42 7.87
C PHE A 25 -5.64 2.48 8.84
N GLU A 26 -6.49 3.04 9.71
CA GLU A 26 -7.37 2.29 10.62
C GLU A 26 -8.36 1.36 9.90
N LYS A 27 -8.67 1.65 8.63
CA LYS A 27 -9.62 0.90 7.78
C LYS A 27 -8.93 0.00 6.78
N VAL A 28 -7.59 -0.04 6.77
CA VAL A 28 -6.82 -0.94 5.90
C VAL A 28 -6.77 -2.33 6.53
N SER A 29 -7.07 -3.36 5.75
CA SER A 29 -6.89 -4.74 6.20
C SER A 29 -5.41 -5.11 6.11
N ILE A 30 -4.80 -5.39 7.26
CA ILE A 30 -3.39 -5.83 7.34
C ILE A 30 -3.19 -7.11 6.52
N ASP A 31 -4.07 -8.10 6.65
CA ASP A 31 -3.98 -9.35 5.88
C ASP A 31 -3.97 -9.13 4.37
N LYS A 32 -4.81 -8.20 3.87
CA LYS A 32 -4.83 -7.85 2.44
C LYS A 32 -3.53 -7.20 2.02
N LEU A 33 -3.01 -6.27 2.83
CA LEU A 33 -1.75 -5.59 2.56
C LEU A 33 -0.57 -6.58 2.53
N ILE A 34 -0.54 -7.53 3.46
CA ILE A 34 0.44 -8.62 3.47
C ILE A 34 0.31 -9.44 2.18
N SER A 35 -0.89 -9.85 1.79
CA SER A 35 -1.09 -10.65 0.57
C SER A 35 -0.67 -9.95 -0.72
N GLU A 36 -0.66 -8.62 -0.74
CA GLU A 36 -0.24 -7.81 -1.88
C GLU A 36 1.28 -7.58 -1.93
N THR A 37 1.95 -7.67 -0.79
CA THR A 37 3.37 -7.31 -0.62
C THR A 37 4.28 -8.50 -0.35
N GLN A 38 3.70 -9.66 -0.06
CA GLN A 38 4.37 -10.90 0.25
C GLN A 38 4.21 -11.90 -0.90
N PHE A 39 5.33 -12.47 -1.33
CA PHE A 39 5.40 -13.48 -2.36
C PHE A 39 6.06 -14.75 -1.81
N SER A 40 5.52 -15.90 -2.17
CA SER A 40 6.10 -17.20 -1.83
C SER A 40 6.08 -18.13 -3.03
N SER A 41 7.01 -19.10 -3.07
CA SER A 41 6.97 -20.16 -4.09
C SER A 41 6.13 -21.36 -3.62
N ASP A 42 5.50 -22.04 -4.58
CA ASP A 42 4.77 -23.29 -4.35
C ASP A 42 5.66 -24.54 -4.55
N ASN A 43 6.99 -24.40 -4.46
CA ASN A 43 7.91 -25.50 -4.68
C ASN A 43 7.85 -26.51 -3.50
N MET A 44 7.78 -27.81 -3.81
CA MET A 44 7.68 -28.87 -2.79
C MET A 44 9.01 -29.21 -2.10
N ASP A 45 10.14 -28.88 -2.73
CA ASP A 45 11.48 -29.23 -2.25
C ASP A 45 12.12 -28.10 -1.42
N TYR A 46 11.68 -26.86 -1.62
CA TYR A 46 12.17 -25.70 -0.87
C TYR A 46 11.10 -24.63 -0.66
N ILE A 47 11.23 -23.91 0.44
CA ILE A 47 10.41 -22.73 0.74
C ILE A 47 11.18 -21.49 0.30
N GLU A 48 10.59 -20.69 -0.57
CA GLU A 48 11.07 -19.37 -0.95
C GLU A 48 10.04 -18.32 -0.54
N PHE A 49 10.51 -17.22 0.04
CA PHE A 49 9.68 -16.16 0.59
C PHE A 49 10.36 -14.81 0.39
N VAL A 50 9.65 -13.88 -0.22
CA VAL A 50 10.06 -12.49 -0.38
C VAL A 50 8.94 -11.62 0.16
N TRP A 51 9.25 -10.84 1.19
CA TRP A 51 8.32 -9.87 1.72
C TRP A 51 8.93 -8.49 1.65
N TRP A 52 8.35 -7.67 0.78
CA TRP A 52 8.60 -6.24 0.79
C TRP A 52 7.75 -5.61 1.88
N VAL A 53 8.37 -5.07 2.93
CA VAL A 53 7.67 -4.43 4.04
C VAL A 53 7.83 -2.92 3.92
N PRO A 54 6.89 -2.21 3.27
CA PRO A 54 6.99 -0.77 3.09
C PRO A 54 6.63 -0.02 4.38
N THR A 55 6.89 1.28 4.44
CA THR A 55 6.62 2.09 5.64
C THR A 55 5.13 2.18 5.95
N GLU A 56 4.28 2.17 4.91
CA GLU A 56 2.82 2.13 5.02
C GLU A 56 2.32 0.88 5.75
N TYR A 57 3.05 -0.24 5.70
CA TYR A 57 2.71 -1.41 6.53
C TYR A 57 2.79 -1.07 8.01
N TRP A 58 3.84 -0.37 8.44
CA TRP A 58 4.02 0.03 9.83
C TRP A 58 3.02 1.09 10.26
N GLU A 59 2.68 2.03 9.38
CA GLU A 59 1.62 3.02 9.63
C GLU A 59 0.27 2.34 9.89
N VAL A 60 -0.09 1.34 9.08
CA VAL A 60 -1.32 0.56 9.26
C VAL A 60 -1.28 -0.23 10.57
N VAL A 61 -0.18 -0.94 10.85
CA VAL A 61 -0.03 -1.71 12.10
C VAL A 61 -0.18 -0.81 13.32
N PHE A 62 0.52 0.32 13.36
CA PHE A 62 0.46 1.23 14.50
C PHE A 62 -0.87 1.94 14.64
N SER A 63 -1.56 2.27 13.53
CA SER A 63 -2.90 2.87 13.59
C SER A 63 -3.96 1.96 14.24
N GLN A 64 -3.70 0.65 14.28
CA GLN A 64 -4.62 -0.36 14.82
C GLN A 64 -4.15 -0.92 16.16
N ASP A 65 -2.99 -0.50 16.66
CA ASP A 65 -2.41 -0.95 17.93
C ASP A 65 -2.76 0.02 19.08
N PRO A 66 -3.60 -0.39 20.05
CA PRO A 66 -3.96 0.47 21.17
C PRO A 66 -2.84 0.65 22.21
N THR A 67 -1.71 -0.06 22.06
CA THR A 67 -0.61 -0.05 23.03
C THR A 67 0.53 0.91 22.69
N THR A 68 0.51 1.47 21.48
CA THR A 68 1.54 2.39 20.98
C THR A 68 0.95 3.79 20.85
N THR A 69 1.69 4.82 21.28
CA THR A 69 1.30 6.23 21.06
C THR A 69 1.79 6.73 19.71
N ASP A 70 1.09 7.69 19.10
CA ASP A 70 1.48 8.29 17.81
C ASP A 70 2.94 8.75 17.77
N ALA A 71 3.43 9.35 18.87
CA ALA A 71 4.82 9.80 18.97
C ALA A 71 5.83 8.64 18.88
N GLN A 72 5.52 7.50 19.51
CA GLN A 72 6.36 6.31 19.44
C GLN A 72 6.31 5.67 18.06
N SER A 73 5.12 5.61 17.44
CA SER A 73 4.96 5.10 16.07
C SER A 73 5.79 5.89 15.06
N GLN A 74 5.74 7.22 15.13
CA GLN A 74 6.48 8.10 14.22
C GLN A 74 8.01 7.99 14.41
N GLU A 75 8.48 7.82 15.64
CA GLU A 75 9.90 7.57 15.91
C GLU A 75 10.37 6.25 15.27
N ILE A 76 9.57 5.19 15.40
CA ILE A 76 9.89 3.88 14.81
C ILE A 76 9.88 3.94 13.29
N ILE A 77 8.85 4.53 12.67
CA ILE A 77 8.75 4.64 11.21
C ILE A 77 9.95 5.40 10.64
N LYS A 78 10.35 6.50 11.29
CA LYS A 78 11.51 7.28 10.87
C LYS A 78 12.80 6.45 10.85
N ILE A 79 13.01 5.58 11.83
CA ILE A 79 14.19 4.70 11.89
C ILE A 79 14.17 3.67 10.74
N ILE A 80 12.99 3.27 10.28
CA ILE A 80 12.82 2.31 9.18
C ILE A 80 13.07 2.95 7.80
N GLU A 81 12.83 4.26 7.67
CA GLU A 81 13.04 5.02 6.44
C GLU A 81 14.49 5.40 6.14
N GLU A 82 15.37 5.40 7.15
CA GLU A 82 16.79 5.77 7.06
C GLU A 82 17.67 4.69 6.41
#